data_AF-A0AB36SBQ4-F1
#
_entry.id   AF-A0AB36SBQ4-F1
#
_cell.length_a   1.000
_cell.length_b   1.000
_cell.length_c   1.000
_cell.angle_alpha   90.00
_cell.angle_beta   90.00
_cell.angle_gamma   90.00
#
_symmetry.space_group_name_H-M   'P 1'
#
loop_
_entity.id
_entity.type
_entity.pdbx_description
1 polymer ?
#
loop_
_entity_poly.entity_id
_entity_poly.type
_entity_poly.pdbx_seq_one_letter_code
_entity_poly.pdbx_strand_id
1 'polypeptide(L)'
;MKKIALLTLFSTALLVSAPLVSFADEATGSSGVNVLADDVVDPVEPTHPTTPVDPVDPVDPVDPTEPTEPSKPTEPSKPTVPNKPVDTNPIENPVNTDTGVVIVAVEDSKPIIQLADGTTKKVEAKEIGADVQKDGTVTVKGLDGKMKVLPKTGETENIALSVLGSLMVLGSAFIFKKII
;
A
#
# COMPACT_ATOMS: atom_id res chain seq x y z
N MET A 1 -40.58 -29.58 6.97
CA MET A 1 -40.87 -28.19 7.42
C MET A 1 -40.22 -27.96 8.77
N LYS A 2 -39.06 -27.30 8.83
CA LYS A 2 -38.48 -26.80 10.09
C LYS A 2 -37.88 -25.42 9.79
N LYS A 3 -38.63 -24.38 10.16
CA LYS A 3 -38.25 -22.98 10.04
C LYS A 3 -37.27 -22.68 11.17
N ILE A 4 -36.06 -22.24 10.85
CA ILE A 4 -35.14 -21.67 11.84
C ILE A 4 -35.26 -20.15 11.68
N ALA A 5 -36.09 -19.56 12.52
CA ALA A 5 -36.11 -18.13 12.75
C ALA A 5 -35.10 -17.86 13.87
N LEU A 6 -33.98 -17.22 13.55
CA LEU A 6 -33.01 -16.78 14.55
C LEU A 6 -32.18 -15.63 13.97
N LEU A 7 -32.60 -14.38 14.25
CA LEU A 7 -31.69 -13.32 14.72
C LEU A 7 -32.51 -12.06 15.01
N THR A 8 -32.99 -11.95 16.24
CA THR A 8 -33.37 -10.67 16.84
C THR A 8 -32.25 -10.24 17.77
N LEU A 9 -32.00 -8.93 17.81
CA LEU A 9 -31.24 -8.14 18.79
C LEU A 9 -29.85 -7.66 18.32
N PHE A 10 -29.87 -6.59 17.54
CA PHE A 10 -28.78 -5.61 17.55
C PHE A 10 -29.40 -4.22 17.43
N SER A 11 -29.58 -3.52 18.56
CA SER A 11 -29.32 -2.07 18.68
C SER A 11 -29.70 -1.60 20.09
N THR A 12 -28.79 -1.74 21.05
CA THR A 12 -28.83 -0.92 22.26
C THR A 12 -28.08 0.37 21.95
N ALA A 13 -28.81 1.48 21.82
CA ALA A 13 -28.24 2.80 21.66
C ALA A 13 -27.36 3.13 22.88
N LEU A 14 -26.06 3.35 22.64
CA LEU A 14 -25.11 3.77 23.66
C LEU A 14 -25.31 5.28 23.91
N LEU A 15 -25.94 5.62 25.03
CA LEU A 15 -26.16 6.99 25.48
C LEU A 15 -24.88 7.51 26.14
N VAL A 16 -24.08 8.30 25.43
CA VAL A 16 -22.91 8.98 26.02
C VAL A 16 -23.39 10.21 26.77
N SER A 17 -23.59 10.02 28.08
CA SER A 17 -23.79 11.05 29.09
C SER A 17 -22.45 11.73 29.40
N ALA A 18 -22.42 13.07 29.37
CA ALA A 18 -21.30 13.86 29.88
C ALA A 18 -21.74 14.64 31.13
N PRO A 19 -21.02 14.54 32.26
CA PRO A 19 -21.05 15.54 33.30
C PRO A 19 -19.78 16.39 33.23
N LEU A 20 -19.90 17.68 32.90
CA LEU A 20 -18.85 18.65 33.25
C LEU A 20 -19.00 18.98 34.74
N VAL A 21 -18.03 18.48 35.52
CA VAL A 21 -17.89 18.69 36.95
C VAL A 21 -17.49 20.14 37.22
N SER A 22 -18.29 20.83 38.03
CA SER A 22 -18.01 22.16 38.58
C SER A 22 -17.76 22.01 40.07
N PHE A 23 -16.51 21.97 40.55
CA PHE A 23 -16.18 22.17 41.97
C PHE A 23 -14.70 22.56 42.16
N ALA A 24 -14.48 23.72 42.77
CA ALA A 24 -13.40 23.98 43.73
C ALA A 24 -14.07 24.89 44.78
N ASP A 25 -14.87 24.35 45.68
CA ASP A 25 -14.50 23.72 46.96
C ASP A 25 -13.51 24.55 47.79
N GLU A 26 -14.08 25.15 48.82
CA GLU A 26 -13.49 26.01 49.82
C GLU A 26 -12.86 25.12 50.91
N ALA A 27 -11.54 25.17 51.04
CA ALA A 27 -10.84 24.49 52.13
C ALA A 27 -10.63 25.42 53.33
N THR A 28 -11.32 25.07 54.40
CA THR A 28 -11.32 25.62 55.76
C THR A 28 -9.93 25.73 56.41
N GLY A 29 -9.75 26.71 57.30
CA GLY A 29 -8.63 26.74 58.25
C GLY A 29 -8.99 27.51 59.52
N SER A 30 -9.32 26.77 60.59
CA SER A 30 -9.68 27.27 61.92
C SER A 30 -8.46 27.55 62.80
N SER A 31 -8.52 28.69 63.51
CA SER A 31 -7.94 29.03 64.83
C SER A 31 -6.45 28.78 65.16
N GLY A 32 -5.78 29.87 65.59
CA GLY A 32 -4.50 29.82 66.29
C GLY A 32 -4.01 31.23 66.66
N VAL A 33 -4.07 31.57 67.95
CA VAL A 33 -3.74 32.87 68.56
C VAL A 33 -2.23 33.11 68.63
N ASN A 34 -1.84 34.39 68.79
CA ASN A 34 -0.60 34.95 69.37
C ASN A 34 0.39 35.53 68.33
N VAL A 35 1.12 36.63 68.51
CA VAL A 35 1.37 37.64 69.57
C VAL A 35 2.45 38.53 68.93
N LEU A 36 2.34 39.85 69.10
CA LEU A 36 3.42 40.86 69.14
C LEU A 36 4.41 41.02 67.95
N ALA A 37 4.71 42.30 67.75
CA ALA A 37 5.97 42.87 67.27
C ALA A 37 6.11 43.12 65.76
N ASP A 38 5.99 44.41 65.47
CA ASP A 38 7.02 45.20 64.80
C ASP A 38 7.05 45.22 63.26
N ASP A 39 7.18 46.45 62.78
CA ASP A 39 7.35 46.89 61.40
C ASP A 39 6.08 46.96 60.51
N VAL A 40 5.34 48.06 60.68
CA VAL A 40 4.42 48.54 59.64
C VAL A 40 5.29 49.04 58.48
N VAL A 41 5.52 48.17 57.50
CA VAL A 41 6.06 48.59 56.19
C VAL A 41 5.00 49.43 55.50
N ASP A 42 5.25 50.72 55.33
CA ASP A 42 4.38 51.59 54.54
C ASP A 42 4.29 51.07 53.09
N PRO A 43 3.10 51.02 52.48
CA PRO A 43 2.94 50.52 51.12
C PRO A 43 3.64 51.45 50.12
N VAL A 44 4.49 50.89 49.27
CA VAL A 44 5.13 51.62 48.17
C VAL A 44 4.06 52.09 47.18
N GLU A 45 4.00 53.39 46.89
CA GLU A 45 3.06 53.91 45.90
C GLU A 45 3.30 53.28 44.52
N PRO A 46 2.24 52.91 43.79
CA PRO A 46 2.39 52.35 42.45
C PRO A 46 2.96 53.41 41.50
N THR A 47 4.03 53.05 40.80
CA THR A 47 4.59 53.90 39.73
C THR A 47 3.54 54.13 38.65
N HIS A 48 3.44 55.36 38.15
CA HIS A 48 2.53 55.68 37.06
C HIS A 48 2.83 54.87 35.80
N PRO A 49 1.79 54.43 35.07
CA PRO A 49 1.97 53.71 33.82
C PRO A 49 2.68 54.59 32.80
N THR A 50 3.66 54.02 32.09
CA THR A 50 4.32 54.71 30.97
C THR A 50 3.33 54.87 29.82
N THR A 51 3.39 56.01 29.12
CA THR A 51 2.55 56.23 27.94
C THR A 51 2.92 55.23 26.83
N PRO A 52 1.93 54.65 26.14
CA PRO A 52 2.18 53.82 24.97
C PRO A 52 2.97 54.59 23.91
N VAL A 53 3.89 53.91 23.24
CA VAL A 53 4.58 54.47 22.06
C VAL A 53 3.63 54.39 20.86
N ASP A 54 3.60 55.44 20.05
CA ASP A 54 2.75 55.49 18.87
C ASP A 54 3.11 54.38 17.85
N PRO A 55 2.11 53.84 17.13
CA PRO A 55 2.35 52.86 16.07
C PRO A 55 3.21 53.44 14.96
N VAL A 56 4.10 52.61 14.42
CA VAL A 56 4.87 52.98 13.22
C VAL A 56 3.98 52.86 11.99
N ASP A 57 4.08 53.82 11.07
CA ASP A 57 3.31 53.80 9.82
C ASP A 57 3.63 52.56 8.97
N PRO A 58 2.64 52.01 8.26
CA PRO A 58 2.84 50.88 7.36
C PRO A 58 3.69 51.29 6.15
N VAL A 59 4.58 50.39 5.75
CA VAL A 59 5.40 50.56 4.54
C VAL A 59 4.55 50.28 3.31
N ASP A 60 4.71 51.10 2.27
CA ASP A 60 4.01 50.94 1.00
C ASP A 60 4.31 49.56 0.35
N PRO A 61 3.31 48.95 -0.31
CA PRO A 61 3.49 47.68 -0.99
C PRO A 61 4.39 47.86 -2.22
N VAL A 62 5.24 46.85 -2.47
CA VAL A 62 6.08 46.79 -3.67
C VAL A 62 5.22 46.36 -4.86
N ASP A 63 5.37 47.04 -6.00
CA ASP A 63 4.68 46.69 -7.23
C ASP A 63 5.03 45.26 -7.70
N PRO A 64 4.06 44.51 -8.23
CA PRO A 64 4.29 43.16 -8.74
C PRO A 64 5.16 43.21 -10.01
N THR A 65 6.09 42.27 -10.12
CA THR A 65 6.86 42.06 -11.35
C THR A 65 5.97 41.52 -12.45
N GLU A 66 6.20 41.95 -13.69
CA GLU A 66 5.48 41.42 -14.86
C GLU A 66 5.70 39.90 -15.01
N PRO A 67 4.66 39.16 -15.45
CA PRO A 67 4.77 37.72 -15.65
C PRO A 67 5.66 37.41 -16.86
N THR A 68 6.49 36.37 -16.73
CA THR A 68 7.29 35.86 -17.83
C THR A 68 6.39 35.21 -18.88
N GLU A 69 6.64 35.47 -20.16
CA GLU A 69 5.90 34.82 -21.25
C GLU A 69 6.06 33.30 -21.21
N PRO A 70 4.99 32.53 -21.53
CA PRO A 70 5.06 31.08 -21.55
C PRO A 70 5.93 30.58 -22.71
N SER A 71 6.77 29.59 -22.41
CA SER A 71 7.54 28.88 -23.43
C SER A 71 6.63 28.24 -24.48
N LYS A 72 7.10 28.21 -25.73
CA LYS A 72 6.39 27.52 -26.82
C LYS A 72 6.23 26.02 -26.52
N PRO A 73 5.10 25.40 -26.92
CA PRO A 73 4.91 23.97 -26.76
C PRO A 73 5.95 23.17 -27.53
N THR A 74 6.45 22.10 -26.93
CA THR A 74 7.27 21.09 -27.63
C THR A 74 6.41 20.33 -28.62
N GLU A 75 6.93 20.06 -29.82
CA GLU A 75 6.23 19.24 -30.81
C GLU A 75 5.94 17.83 -30.28
N PRO A 76 4.78 17.24 -30.64
CA PRO A 76 4.42 15.90 -30.22
C PRO A 76 5.36 14.86 -30.85
N SER A 77 5.84 13.93 -30.02
CA SER A 77 6.59 12.76 -30.50
C SER A 77 5.77 11.95 -31.51
N LYS A 78 6.45 11.46 -32.56
CA LYS A 78 5.87 10.58 -33.57
C LYS A 78 5.25 9.33 -32.91
N PRO A 79 4.08 8.86 -33.36
CA PRO A 79 3.45 7.65 -32.82
C PRO A 79 4.37 6.44 -33.01
N THR A 80 4.56 5.69 -31.92
CA THR A 80 5.27 4.41 -31.92
C THR A 80 4.46 3.39 -32.72
N VAL A 81 5.13 2.65 -33.62
CA VAL A 81 4.50 1.56 -34.37
C VAL A 81 3.98 0.51 -33.36
N PRO A 82 2.74 0.01 -33.49
CA PRO A 82 2.25 -1.05 -32.64
C PRO A 82 3.18 -2.27 -32.72
N ASN A 83 3.62 -2.77 -31.55
CA ASN A 83 4.38 -4.01 -31.50
C ASN A 83 3.54 -5.14 -32.12
N LYS A 84 4.21 -6.01 -32.89
CA LYS A 84 3.60 -7.21 -33.48
C LYS A 84 2.91 -8.03 -32.37
N PRO A 85 1.72 -8.62 -32.62
CA PRO A 85 1.05 -9.45 -31.62
C PRO A 85 2.01 -10.51 -31.09
N VAL A 86 2.17 -10.49 -29.78
CA VAL A 86 3.01 -11.44 -29.06
C VAL A 86 2.30 -12.79 -29.06
N ASP A 87 3.00 -13.82 -29.49
CA ASP A 87 2.48 -15.18 -29.48
C ASP A 87 2.33 -15.66 -28.03
N THR A 88 1.09 -15.85 -27.58
CA THR A 88 0.76 -16.29 -26.22
C THR A 88 0.69 -17.80 -26.06
N ASN A 89 1.13 -18.57 -27.06
CA ASN A 89 1.17 -20.02 -26.96
C ASN A 89 2.02 -20.45 -25.74
N PRO A 90 1.57 -21.47 -24.96
CA PRO A 90 2.40 -22.05 -23.92
C PRO A 90 3.77 -22.38 -24.49
N ILE A 91 4.83 -22.09 -23.73
CA ILE A 91 6.19 -22.39 -24.14
C ILE A 91 6.28 -23.93 -24.26
N GLU A 92 6.08 -24.46 -25.47
CA GLU A 92 6.10 -25.92 -25.70
C GLU A 92 7.51 -26.49 -25.50
N ASN A 93 8.55 -25.65 -25.60
CA ASN A 93 9.94 -26.03 -25.47
C ASN A 93 10.74 -25.03 -24.63
N PRO A 94 11.52 -25.50 -23.63
CA PRO A 94 12.39 -24.65 -22.82
C PRO A 94 13.29 -23.75 -23.67
N VAL A 95 13.47 -22.50 -23.23
CA VAL A 95 14.25 -21.50 -23.96
C VAL A 95 15.64 -21.39 -23.36
N ASN A 96 16.65 -21.74 -24.14
CA ASN A 96 18.05 -21.54 -23.78
C ASN A 96 18.46 -20.09 -24.04
N THR A 97 18.86 -19.39 -22.99
CA THR A 97 19.34 -18.01 -23.05
C THR A 97 20.84 -17.95 -23.36
N ASP A 98 21.32 -16.81 -23.86
CA ASP A 98 22.75 -16.58 -24.07
C ASP A 98 23.57 -16.59 -22.77
N THR A 99 22.93 -16.39 -21.62
CA THR A 99 23.52 -16.57 -20.29
C THR A 99 23.75 -18.04 -19.92
N GLY A 100 23.34 -19.00 -20.75
CA GLY A 100 23.46 -20.44 -20.50
C GLY A 100 22.38 -20.99 -19.57
N VAL A 101 21.39 -20.17 -19.21
CA VAL A 101 20.28 -20.55 -18.34
C VAL A 101 19.08 -20.99 -19.19
N VAL A 102 18.37 -22.02 -18.74
CA VAL A 102 17.18 -22.56 -19.41
C VAL A 102 15.93 -21.98 -18.75
N ILE A 103 15.12 -21.22 -19.48
CA ILE A 103 13.82 -20.73 -19.01
C ILE A 103 12.74 -21.74 -19.40
N VAL A 104 12.02 -22.26 -18.41
CA VAL A 104 10.94 -23.23 -18.59
C VAL A 104 9.55 -22.59 -18.51
N ALA A 105 9.42 -21.46 -17.81
CA ALA A 105 8.17 -20.74 -17.63
C ALA A 105 8.43 -19.27 -17.25
N VAL A 106 7.40 -18.44 -17.27
CA VAL A 106 7.43 -17.03 -16.80
C VAL A 106 6.19 -16.77 -15.96
N GLU A 107 6.31 -16.76 -14.63
CA GLU A 107 5.17 -16.55 -13.72
C GLU A 107 5.29 -15.15 -13.08
N ASP A 108 4.20 -14.40 -12.97
CA ASP A 108 4.22 -13.02 -12.46
C ASP A 108 5.17 -12.05 -13.20
N SER A 109 5.36 -12.25 -14.51
CA SER A 109 6.40 -11.55 -15.30
C SER A 109 7.85 -11.85 -14.86
N LYS A 110 8.05 -12.91 -14.07
CA LYS A 110 9.36 -13.38 -13.60
C LYS A 110 9.70 -14.72 -14.24
N PRO A 111 10.86 -14.83 -14.90
CA PRO A 111 11.32 -16.09 -15.47
C PRO A 111 11.52 -17.16 -14.40
N ILE A 112 11.07 -18.36 -14.72
CA ILE A 112 11.36 -19.58 -13.99
C ILE A 112 12.42 -20.33 -14.79
N ILE A 113 13.60 -20.49 -14.18
CA ILE A 113 14.74 -21.14 -14.79
C ILE A 113 14.90 -22.56 -14.25
N GLN A 114 15.44 -23.46 -15.06
CA GLN A 114 15.85 -24.79 -14.63
C GLN A 114 17.32 -24.77 -14.22
N LEU A 115 17.60 -25.22 -13.00
CA LEU A 115 18.94 -25.38 -12.44
C LEU A 115 19.56 -26.70 -12.90
N ALA A 116 20.88 -26.82 -12.76
CA ALA A 116 21.64 -28.00 -13.19
C ALA A 116 21.24 -29.30 -12.45
N ASP A 117 20.62 -29.18 -11.27
CA ASP A 117 20.09 -30.29 -10.47
C ASP A 117 18.68 -30.74 -10.93
N GLY A 118 18.13 -30.10 -11.96
CA GLY A 118 16.79 -30.37 -12.50
C GLY A 118 15.66 -29.62 -11.78
N THR A 119 15.94 -28.91 -10.68
CA THR A 119 14.95 -28.10 -9.97
C THR A 119 14.68 -26.78 -10.69
N THR A 120 13.57 -26.11 -10.36
CA THR A 120 13.21 -24.81 -10.93
C THR A 120 13.38 -23.69 -9.91
N LYS A 121 13.79 -22.51 -10.38
CA LYS A 121 13.94 -21.31 -9.56
C LYS A 121 13.32 -20.10 -10.26
N LYS A 122 12.49 -19.35 -9.54
CA LYS A 122 12.00 -18.04 -9.98
C LYS A 122 13.12 -17.02 -9.80
N VAL A 123 13.45 -16.30 -10.86
CA VAL A 123 14.51 -15.28 -10.91
C VAL A 123 13.95 -13.99 -11.50
N GLU A 124 14.60 -12.87 -11.21
CA GLU A 124 14.21 -11.60 -11.81
C GLU A 124 14.67 -11.56 -13.27
N ALA A 125 13.85 -11.02 -14.17
CA ALA A 125 14.17 -10.96 -15.60
C ALA A 125 15.52 -10.26 -15.86
N LYS A 126 15.82 -9.21 -15.09
CA LYS A 126 17.06 -8.45 -15.18
C LYS A 126 18.32 -9.29 -14.86
N GLU A 127 18.20 -10.31 -14.02
CA GLU A 127 19.34 -11.18 -13.64
C GLU A 127 19.81 -12.06 -14.81
N ILE A 128 18.90 -12.39 -15.72
CA ILE A 128 19.18 -13.25 -16.88
C ILE A 128 19.25 -12.44 -18.20
N GLY A 129 19.42 -11.11 -18.11
CA GLY A 129 19.46 -10.24 -19.28
C GLY A 129 18.15 -10.17 -20.06
N ALA A 130 17.02 -10.43 -19.39
CA ALA A 130 15.70 -10.35 -19.97
C ALA A 130 14.98 -9.05 -19.54
N ASP A 131 14.18 -8.51 -20.45
CA ASP A 131 13.41 -7.29 -20.26
C ASP A 131 11.93 -7.60 -20.11
N VAL A 132 11.31 -7.07 -19.05
CA VAL A 132 9.87 -7.17 -18.83
C VAL A 132 9.17 -6.07 -19.61
N GLN A 133 8.27 -6.46 -20.50
CA GLN A 133 7.43 -5.54 -21.25
C GLN A 133 6.25 -5.04 -20.40
N LYS A 134 5.63 -3.93 -20.84
CA LYS A 134 4.47 -3.33 -20.14
C LYS A 134 3.25 -4.25 -20.06
N ASP A 135 3.17 -5.23 -20.95
CA ASP A 135 2.09 -6.23 -21.03
C ASP A 135 2.32 -7.43 -20.08
N GLY A 136 3.43 -7.43 -19.31
CA GLY A 136 3.82 -8.51 -18.40
C GLY A 136 4.59 -9.64 -19.09
N THR A 137 4.92 -9.50 -20.37
CA THR A 137 5.66 -10.50 -21.13
C THR A 137 7.16 -10.30 -20.99
N VAL A 138 7.94 -11.38 -20.97
CA VAL A 138 9.40 -11.28 -20.79
C VAL A 138 10.12 -11.50 -22.11
N THR A 139 10.93 -10.54 -22.54
CA THR A 139 11.79 -10.69 -23.73
C THR A 139 13.17 -11.12 -23.30
N VAL A 140 13.68 -12.21 -23.88
CA VAL A 140 15.01 -12.73 -23.58
C VAL A 140 15.81 -12.98 -24.85
N LYS A 141 17.12 -12.84 -24.76
CA LYS A 141 18.03 -13.19 -25.86
C LYS A 141 18.33 -14.68 -25.83
N GLY A 142 17.97 -15.38 -26.90
CA GLY A 142 18.27 -16.79 -27.07
C GLY A 142 19.74 -17.04 -27.44
N LEU A 143 20.16 -18.31 -27.37
CA LEU A 143 21.47 -18.76 -27.88
C LEU A 143 21.69 -18.45 -29.37
N ASP A 144 20.61 -18.31 -30.13
CA ASP A 144 20.63 -17.93 -31.54
C ASP A 144 20.90 -16.43 -31.75
N GLY A 145 21.10 -15.66 -30.68
CA GLY A 145 21.29 -14.22 -30.70
C GLY A 145 20.02 -13.42 -31.00
N LYS A 146 18.86 -14.08 -31.13
CA LYS A 146 17.58 -13.43 -31.44
C LYS A 146 16.81 -13.13 -30.14
N MET A 147 16.06 -12.04 -30.16
CA MET A 147 15.14 -11.71 -29.07
C MET A 147 13.90 -12.59 -29.19
N LYS A 148 13.62 -13.37 -28.16
CA LYS A 148 12.42 -14.20 -28.03
C LYS A 148 11.55 -13.64 -26.92
N VAL A 149 10.27 -13.43 -27.23
CA VAL A 149 9.27 -12.97 -26.28
C VAL A 149 8.61 -14.19 -25.65
N LEU A 150 8.56 -14.22 -24.32
CA LEU A 150 8.05 -15.32 -23.50
C LEU A 150 6.74 -14.91 -22.84
N PRO A 151 5.60 -15.51 -23.21
CA PRO A 151 4.31 -15.21 -22.59
C PRO A 151 4.35 -15.44 -21.09
N LYS A 152 3.60 -14.64 -20.33
CA LYS A 152 3.31 -14.97 -18.94
C LYS A 152 2.57 -16.31 -18.90
N THR A 153 3.15 -17.28 -18.22
CA THR A 153 2.61 -18.61 -17.98
C THR A 153 2.24 -18.72 -16.51
N GLY A 154 1.04 -19.19 -16.21
CA GLY A 154 0.58 -19.41 -14.83
C GLY A 154 -0.30 -18.28 -14.33
N GLU A 155 -1.60 -18.39 -14.62
CA GLU A 155 -2.74 -18.18 -13.71
C GLU A 155 -3.95 -18.89 -14.35
N THR A 156 -3.83 -20.20 -14.57
CA THR A 156 -5.03 -21.04 -14.74
C THR A 156 -5.07 -21.95 -13.55
N GLU A 157 -5.74 -21.47 -12.52
CA GLU A 157 -6.29 -22.23 -11.42
C GLU A 157 -6.89 -23.55 -11.92
N ASN A 158 -6.11 -24.63 -11.92
CA ASN A 158 -6.54 -26.00 -12.22
C ASN A 158 -7.42 -26.59 -11.11
N ILE A 159 -8.13 -25.76 -10.33
CA ILE A 159 -9.06 -26.21 -9.28
C ILE A 159 -10.14 -27.13 -9.87
N ALA A 160 -10.55 -26.91 -11.13
CA ALA A 160 -11.52 -27.78 -11.79
C ALA A 160 -11.02 -29.23 -11.94
N LEU A 161 -9.74 -29.45 -12.28
CA LEU A 161 -9.15 -30.79 -12.41
C LEU A 161 -8.94 -31.46 -11.05
N SER A 162 -8.48 -30.71 -10.04
CA SER A 162 -8.27 -31.23 -8.69
C SER A 162 -9.58 -31.64 -8.00
N VAL A 163 -10.65 -30.85 -8.17
CA VAL A 163 -11.98 -31.16 -7.62
C VAL A 163 -12.57 -32.41 -8.29
N LEU A 164 -12.50 -32.53 -9.62
CA LEU A 164 -12.95 -33.73 -10.33
C LEU A 164 -12.14 -34.98 -9.94
N GLY A 165 -10.81 -34.84 -9.79
CA GLY A 165 -9.94 -35.92 -9.33
C GLY A 165 -10.30 -36.41 -7.92
N SER A 166 -10.57 -35.49 -6.99
CA SER A 166 -10.95 -35.83 -5.61
C SER A 166 -12.30 -36.57 -5.52
N LEU A 167 -13.27 -36.21 -6.36
CA LEU A 167 -14.58 -36.87 -6.44
C LEU A 167 -14.47 -38.30 -7.00
N MET A 168 -13.58 -38.54 -7.96
CA MET A 168 -13.33 -39.88 -8.50
C MET A 168 -12.67 -40.80 -7.47
N VAL A 169 -11.70 -40.30 -6.69
CA VAL A 169 -11.06 -41.08 -5.61
C VAL A 169 -12.07 -41.44 -4.52
N LEU A 170 -12.90 -40.49 -4.07
CA LEU A 170 -13.93 -40.75 -3.05
C LEU A 170 -15.05 -41.66 -3.56
N GLY A 171 -15.46 -41.54 -4.83
CA GLY A 171 -16.45 -42.42 -5.45
C GLY A 171 -15.99 -43.87 -5.56
N SER A 172 -14.70 -44.11 -5.82
CA SER A 172 -14.14 -45.46 -5.93
C SER A 172 -14.18 -46.24 -4.60
N ALA A 173 -13.94 -45.59 -3.47
CA ALA A 173 -13.97 -46.24 -2.15
C ALA A 173 -15.38 -46.69 -1.72
N PHE A 174 -16.42 -45.99 -2.19
CA PHE A 174 -17.81 -46.33 -1.86
C PHE A 174 -18.32 -47.56 -2.63
N ILE A 175 -17.84 -47.78 -3.85
CA ILE A 175 -18.25 -48.93 -4.67
C ILE A 175 -17.62 -50.23 -4.18
N PHE A 176 -16.38 -50.19 -3.67
CA PHE A 176 -15.72 -51.37 -3.11
C PHE A 176 -16.36 -51.90 -1.81
N LYS A 177 -17.02 -51.05 -1.01
CA LYS A 177 -17.69 -51.47 0.23
C LYS A 177 -19.09 -52.07 0.01
N LYS A 178 -19.62 -52.05 -1.23
CA LYS A 178 -20.92 -52.64 -1.56
C LYS A 178 -20.81 -53.99 -2.29
N ILE A 179 -19.59 -54.38 -2.68
CA ILE A 179 -19.32 -55.60 -3.47
C ILE A 179 -18.64 -56.71 -2.63
N ILE A 180 -18.23 -56.42 -1.38
CA ILE A 180 -17.81 -57.39 -0.36
C ILE A 180 -18.86 -57.38 0.76
#